data_AF-G8BQP5-F1
#
_entry.id   AF-G8BQP5-F1
#
_cell.length_a   1.000
_cell.length_b   1.000
_cell.length_c   1.000
_cell.angle_alpha   90.00
_cell.angle_beta   90.00
_cell.angle_gamma   90.00
#
_symmetry.space_group_name_H-M   'P 1'
#
loop_
_entity.id
_entity.type
_entity.pdbx_description
1 polymer ?
#
loop_
_entity_poly.entity_id
_entity_poly.type
_entity_poly.pdbx_seq_one_letter_code
_entity_poly.pdbx_strand_id
1 'polypeptide(L)'
;MGQKGSRPQITQTDKAILELKRSKDNIHKFTKRTEQLINDERQTLKVLIKENPVDYKQNTKIRFLLKRIHYQEDLVQKASDQLTNLENMVSNIEFKIIEKRFVDGLKSGNEILKKMNREFGDVNNLMDDVQNQIDYQNEIDNVLSTSIVGINNYEDEVDKELEHLEQEVNPSAKEVERLPSIVNVANLKENNNIEEKLNEMPDSKREKIAILDS
;
A
#
# COMPACT_ATOMS: atom_id res chain seq x y z
N MET A 1 40.06 1.90 -19.07
CA MET A 1 38.77 1.26 -19.44
C MET A 1 37.74 2.36 -19.59
N GLY A 2 37.22 2.58 -20.80
CA GLY A 2 36.29 3.68 -21.07
C GLY A 2 34.88 3.32 -20.61
N GLN A 3 34.33 4.12 -19.67
CA GLN A 3 32.91 4.11 -19.38
C GLN A 3 32.16 4.50 -20.66
N LYS A 4 31.57 3.51 -21.34
CA LYS A 4 30.57 3.77 -22.37
C LYS A 4 29.38 4.39 -21.65
N GLY A 5 29.25 5.71 -21.77
CA GLY A 5 28.12 6.45 -21.22
C GLY A 5 26.81 5.78 -21.64
N SER A 6 26.04 5.34 -20.65
CA SER A 6 24.68 4.86 -20.81
C SER A 6 23.89 5.95 -21.53
N ARG A 7 23.63 5.75 -22.83
CA ARG A 7 22.70 6.61 -23.56
C ARG A 7 21.30 6.28 -23.04
N PRO A 8 20.51 7.26 -22.59
CA PRO A 8 19.15 7.00 -22.14
C PRO A 8 18.36 6.37 -23.30
N GLN A 9 17.78 5.19 -23.04
CA GLN A 9 16.96 4.48 -24.02
C GLN A 9 15.65 5.24 -24.19
N ILE A 10 15.46 5.83 -25.37
CA ILE A 10 14.25 6.59 -25.69
C ILE A 10 13.09 5.59 -25.80
N THR A 11 12.09 5.74 -24.94
CA THR A 11 10.90 4.87 -24.99
C THR A 11 10.00 5.26 -26.17
N GLN A 12 9.15 4.32 -26.63
CA GLN A 12 8.18 4.62 -27.69
C GLN A 12 7.21 5.74 -27.27
N THR A 13 6.87 5.81 -25.98
CA THR A 13 6.07 6.89 -25.40
C THR A 13 6.75 8.25 -25.50
N ASP A 14 8.07 8.33 -25.27
CA ASP A 14 8.81 9.59 -25.40
C ASP A 14 8.83 10.09 -26.85
N LYS A 15 8.94 9.17 -27.83
CA LYS A 15 8.85 9.51 -29.26
C LYS A 15 7.47 10.06 -29.62
N ALA A 16 6.41 9.41 -29.13
CA ALA A 16 5.04 9.88 -29.36
C ALA A 16 4.80 11.27 -28.75
N ILE A 17 5.27 11.52 -27.52
CA ILE A 17 5.17 12.84 -26.89
C ILE A 17 5.93 13.90 -27.70
N LEU A 18 7.12 13.57 -28.20
CA LEU A 18 7.90 14.47 -29.04
C LEU A 18 7.17 14.84 -30.34
N GLU A 19 6.57 13.85 -31.01
CA GLU A 19 5.79 14.07 -32.22
C GLU A 19 4.55 14.95 -31.97
N LEU A 20 3.84 14.72 -30.87
CA LEU A 20 2.71 15.55 -30.45
C LEU A 20 3.13 17.00 -30.18
N LYS A 21 4.24 17.20 -29.44
CA LYS A 21 4.79 18.54 -29.18
C LYS A 21 5.19 19.24 -30.47
N ARG A 22 5.84 18.53 -31.40
CA ARG A 22 6.19 19.06 -32.72
C ARG A 22 4.95 19.46 -33.52
N SER A 23 3.89 18.65 -33.47
CA SER A 23 2.62 18.97 -34.12
C SER A 23 1.98 20.23 -33.54
N LYS A 24 1.94 20.35 -32.20
CA LYS A 24 1.47 21.54 -31.49
C LYS A 24 2.24 22.80 -31.90
N ASP A 25 3.57 22.73 -31.94
CA ASP A 25 4.40 23.86 -32.37
C ASP A 25 4.15 24.25 -33.84
N ASN A 26 3.97 23.26 -34.71
CA ASN A 26 3.68 23.50 -36.13
C ASN A 26 2.31 24.17 -36.32
N ILE A 27 1.29 23.71 -35.60
CA ILE A 27 -0.04 24.32 -35.61
C ILE A 27 0.06 25.77 -35.13
N HIS A 28 0.75 26.03 -34.02
CA HIS A 28 0.89 27.38 -33.49
C HIS A 28 1.61 28.33 -34.47
N LYS A 29 2.69 27.86 -35.11
CA LYS A 29 3.39 28.61 -36.17
C LYS A 29 2.48 28.90 -37.37
N PHE A 30 1.70 27.90 -37.80
CA PHE A 30 0.79 28.05 -38.93
C PHE A 30 -0.36 29.02 -38.62
N THR A 31 -0.94 28.94 -37.43
CA THR A 31 -1.98 29.85 -36.94
C THR A 31 -1.47 31.29 -36.94
N LYS A 32 -0.32 31.54 -36.31
CA LYS A 32 0.28 32.88 -36.25
C LYS A 32 0.55 33.46 -37.64
N ARG A 33 1.05 32.65 -38.57
CA ARG A 33 1.29 33.07 -39.96
C ARG A 33 -0.03 33.37 -40.69
N THR A 34 -1.07 32.59 -40.44
CA THR A 34 -2.40 32.77 -41.04
C THR A 34 -3.07 34.03 -40.49
N GLU A 35 -2.95 34.32 -39.20
CA GLU A 35 -3.46 35.56 -38.60
C GLU A 35 -2.80 36.81 -39.20
N GLN A 36 -1.48 36.76 -39.44
CA GLN A 36 -0.78 37.84 -40.14
C GLN A 36 -1.33 38.04 -41.55
N LEU A 37 -1.51 36.96 -42.31
CA LEU A 37 -2.12 37.02 -43.64
C LEU A 37 -3.55 37.60 -43.60
N ILE A 38 -4.39 37.18 -42.65
CA ILE A 38 -5.75 37.72 -42.48
C ILE A 38 -5.68 39.24 -42.24
N ASN A 39 -4.74 39.72 -41.42
CA ASN A 39 -4.58 41.15 -41.16
C ASN A 39 -4.18 41.94 -42.41
N ASP A 40 -3.22 41.42 -43.20
CA ASP A 40 -2.78 42.03 -44.45
C ASP A 40 -3.92 42.04 -45.50
N GLU A 41 -4.68 40.95 -45.58
CA GLU A 41 -5.86 40.84 -46.45
C GLU A 41 -6.96 41.81 -46.04
N ARG A 42 -7.21 41.97 -44.73
CA ARG A 42 -8.16 42.96 -44.20
C ARG A 42 -7.72 44.39 -44.52
N GLN A 43 -6.43 44.70 -44.48
CA GLN A 43 -5.92 46.00 -44.90
C GLN A 43 -6.14 46.24 -46.40
N THR A 44 -5.80 45.25 -47.22
CA THR A 44 -6.01 45.28 -48.67
C THR A 44 -7.50 45.46 -49.02
N LEU A 45 -8.38 44.75 -48.30
CA LEU A 45 -9.82 44.88 -48.45
C LEU A 45 -10.30 46.31 -48.15
N LYS A 46 -9.80 46.93 -47.07
CA LYS A 46 -10.12 48.32 -46.71
C LYS A 46 -9.69 49.30 -47.81
N VAL A 47 -8.51 49.10 -48.41
CA VAL A 47 -8.03 49.94 -49.52
C VAL A 47 -8.92 49.78 -50.75
N LEU A 48 -9.25 48.55 -51.14
CA LEU A 48 -10.10 48.27 -52.31
C LEU A 48 -11.52 48.87 -52.18
N ILE A 49 -12.08 48.89 -50.96
CA ILE A 49 -13.38 49.52 -50.68
C ILE A 49 -13.29 51.05 -50.82
N LYS A 50 -12.19 51.66 -50.35
CA LYS A 50 -11.97 53.12 -50.49
C LYS A 50 -11.79 53.55 -51.94
N GLU A 51 -11.11 52.74 -52.74
CA GLU A 51 -10.90 53.01 -54.17
C GLU A 51 -12.18 52.87 -55.01
N ASN A 52 -13.14 52.03 -54.59
CA ASN A 52 -14.35 51.73 -55.35
C ASN A 52 -15.64 51.97 -54.52
N PRO A 53 -15.96 53.22 -54.14
CA PRO A 53 -17.04 53.52 -53.19
C PRO A 53 -18.46 53.26 -53.73
N VAL A 54 -18.67 53.29 -55.05
CA VAL A 54 -20.01 53.14 -55.66
C VAL A 54 -20.38 51.66 -55.86
N ASP A 55 -19.44 50.84 -56.33
CA ASP A 55 -19.69 49.44 -56.72
C ASP A 55 -18.96 48.39 -55.87
N TYR A 56 -18.46 48.75 -54.67
CA TYR A 56 -17.69 47.85 -53.81
C TYR A 56 -18.39 46.51 -53.54
N LYS A 57 -19.72 46.50 -53.45
CA LYS A 57 -20.52 45.27 -53.23
C LYS A 57 -20.54 44.37 -54.45
N GLN A 58 -20.49 44.90 -55.67
CA GLN A 58 -20.60 44.11 -56.90
C GLN A 58 -19.23 43.70 -57.44
N ASN A 59 -18.17 44.33 -56.96
CA ASN A 59 -16.81 43.99 -57.35
C ASN A 59 -16.44 42.55 -56.92
N THR A 60 -16.18 41.69 -57.91
CA THR A 60 -15.83 40.29 -57.73
C THR A 60 -14.59 40.10 -56.86
N LYS A 61 -13.59 41.01 -56.95
CA LYS A 61 -12.34 40.94 -56.19
C LYS A 61 -12.58 41.11 -54.68
N ILE A 62 -13.43 42.06 -54.30
CA ILE A 62 -13.80 42.34 -52.91
C ILE A 62 -14.56 41.14 -52.31
N ARG A 63 -15.54 40.60 -53.05
CA ARG A 63 -16.28 39.40 -52.62
C ARG A 63 -15.37 38.19 -52.47
N PHE A 64 -14.44 37.98 -53.40
CA PHE A 64 -13.48 36.89 -53.33
C PHE A 64 -12.57 37.01 -52.10
N LEU A 65 -12.01 38.20 -51.86
CA LEU A 65 -11.14 38.45 -50.71
C LEU A 65 -11.88 38.24 -49.38
N LEU A 66 -13.14 38.69 -49.28
CA LEU A 66 -13.96 38.45 -48.10
C LEU A 66 -14.22 36.96 -47.86
N LYS A 67 -14.54 36.19 -48.91
CA LYS A 67 -14.70 34.73 -48.83
C LYS A 67 -13.39 34.06 -48.39
N ARG A 68 -12.26 34.54 -48.89
CA ARG A 68 -10.93 34.01 -48.53
C ARG A 68 -10.62 34.26 -47.05
N ILE A 69 -10.87 35.47 -46.56
CA ILE A 69 -10.71 35.81 -45.13
C ILE A 69 -11.57 34.89 -44.25
N HIS A 70 -12.86 34.74 -44.57
CA HIS A 70 -13.73 33.84 -43.79
C HIS A 70 -13.25 32.39 -43.78
N TYR A 71 -12.75 31.89 -44.92
CA TYR A 71 -12.18 30.55 -44.97
C TYR A 71 -10.91 30.42 -44.12
N GLN A 72 -10.04 31.44 -44.11
CA GLN A 72 -8.84 31.46 -43.25
C GLN A 72 -9.22 31.53 -41.77
N GLU A 73 -10.25 32.28 -41.41
CA GLU A 73 -10.79 32.33 -40.03
C GLU A 73 -11.32 30.95 -39.60
N ASP A 74 -12.07 30.26 -40.47
CA ASP A 74 -12.55 28.89 -40.21
C ASP A 74 -11.39 27.89 -40.05
N LEU A 75 -10.33 28.04 -40.85
CA LEU A 75 -9.12 27.23 -40.69
C LEU A 75 -8.41 27.49 -39.36
N VAL A 76 -8.33 28.74 -38.92
CA VAL A 76 -7.76 29.11 -37.61
C VAL A 76 -8.59 28.52 -36.47
N GLN A 77 -9.92 28.57 -36.59
CA GLN A 77 -10.82 27.95 -35.60
C GLN A 77 -10.60 26.44 -35.51
N LYS A 78 -10.58 25.74 -36.66
CA LYS A 78 -10.27 24.30 -36.71
C LYS A 78 -8.89 23.98 -36.13
N ALA A 79 -7.90 24.83 -36.37
CA ALA A 79 -6.56 24.67 -35.80
C ALA A 79 -6.59 24.79 -34.26
N SER A 80 -7.42 25.69 -33.71
CA SER A 80 -7.64 25.81 -32.26
C SER A 80 -8.30 24.54 -31.68
N ASP A 81 -9.29 23.98 -32.36
CA ASP A 81 -9.94 22.74 -31.92
C ASP A 81 -8.95 21.56 -31.92
N GLN A 82 -8.11 21.47 -32.96
CA GLN A 82 -7.05 20.46 -33.03
C GLN A 82 -5.99 20.64 -31.93
N LEU A 83 -5.68 21.88 -31.55
CA LEU A 83 -4.75 22.15 -30.45
C LEU A 83 -5.30 21.59 -29.13
N THR A 84 -6.57 21.83 -28.82
CA THR A 84 -7.26 21.27 -27.65
C THR A 84 -7.24 19.74 -27.68
N ASN A 85 -7.48 19.13 -28.85
CA ASN A 85 -7.42 17.67 -29.01
C ASN A 85 -6.01 17.11 -28.75
N LEU A 86 -4.96 17.78 -29.22
CA LEU A 86 -3.58 17.38 -28.96
C LEU A 86 -3.22 17.49 -27.48
N GLU A 87 -3.69 18.53 -26.79
CA GLU A 87 -3.49 18.70 -25.34
C GLU A 87 -4.16 17.56 -24.55
N ASN A 88 -5.40 17.22 -24.90
CA ASN A 88 -6.08 16.06 -24.33
C ASN A 88 -5.33 14.76 -24.60
N MET A 89 -4.75 14.59 -25.79
CA MET A 89 -3.96 13.40 -26.13
C MET A 89 -2.68 13.30 -25.30
N VAL A 90 -1.99 14.41 -25.04
CA VAL A 90 -0.82 14.45 -24.16
C VAL A 90 -1.20 14.07 -22.73
N SER A 91 -2.26 14.67 -22.17
CA SER A 91 -2.74 14.33 -20.82
C SER A 91 -3.15 12.87 -20.70
N ASN A 92 -3.79 12.30 -21.73
CA ASN A 92 -4.12 10.89 -21.78
C ASN A 92 -2.88 9.99 -21.76
N ILE A 93 -1.82 10.35 -22.51
CA ILE A 93 -0.56 9.58 -22.49
C ILE A 93 0.09 9.66 -21.11
N GLU A 94 0.14 10.84 -20.50
CA GLU A 94 0.68 11.02 -19.14
C GLU A 94 -0.08 10.16 -18.12
N PHE A 95 -1.41 10.13 -18.21
CA PHE A 95 -2.23 9.25 -17.39
C PHE A 95 -1.91 7.77 -17.63
N LYS A 96 -1.76 7.33 -18.89
CA LYS A 96 -1.38 5.95 -19.21
C LYS A 96 -0.01 5.56 -18.69
N ILE A 97 0.94 6.50 -18.62
CA ILE A 97 2.26 6.26 -18.00
C ILE A 97 2.08 6.00 -16.49
N ILE A 98 1.24 6.77 -15.81
CA ILE A 98 0.95 6.59 -14.38
C ILE A 98 0.21 5.26 -14.14
N GLU A 99 -0.81 4.96 -14.94
CA GLU A 99 -1.57 3.71 -14.89
C GLU A 99 -0.65 2.49 -15.04
N LYS A 100 0.27 2.53 -16.02
CA LYS A 100 1.27 1.47 -16.20
C LYS A 100 2.13 1.30 -14.94
N ARG A 101 2.65 2.39 -14.38
CA ARG A 101 3.45 2.33 -13.14
C ARG A 101 2.67 1.76 -11.97
N PHE A 102 1.39 2.10 -11.85
CA PHE A 102 0.50 1.55 -10.83
C PHE A 102 0.32 0.04 -11.00
N VAL A 103 0.06 -0.44 -12.22
CA VAL A 103 -0.07 -1.87 -12.53
C VAL A 103 1.25 -2.62 -12.27
N ASP A 104 2.38 -2.05 -12.68
CA ASP A 104 3.70 -2.62 -12.41
C ASP A 104 3.98 -2.72 -10.90
N GLY A 105 3.55 -1.71 -10.12
CA GLY A 105 3.62 -1.70 -8.66
C GLY A 105 2.75 -2.79 -8.02
N LEU A 106 1.49 -2.94 -8.47
CA LEU A 106 0.61 -4.03 -8.02
C LEU A 106 1.18 -5.41 -8.35
N LYS A 107 1.79 -5.56 -9.53
CA LYS A 107 2.44 -6.81 -9.92
C LYS A 107 3.61 -7.14 -9.00
N SER A 108 4.49 -6.17 -8.73
CA SER A 108 5.60 -6.35 -7.78
C SER A 108 5.10 -6.68 -6.37
N GLY A 109 4.03 -6.01 -5.91
CA GLY A 109 3.40 -6.32 -4.63
C GLY A 109 2.85 -7.74 -4.57
N ASN A 110 2.15 -8.18 -5.62
CA ASN A 110 1.62 -9.54 -5.73
C ASN A 110 2.76 -10.58 -5.77
N GLU A 111 3.86 -10.31 -6.47
CA GLU A 111 5.04 -11.19 -6.44
C GLU A 111 5.63 -11.33 -5.03
N ILE A 112 5.70 -10.25 -4.26
CA ILE A 112 6.15 -10.29 -2.85
C ILE A 112 5.15 -11.08 -2.00
N LEU A 113 3.84 -10.83 -2.14
CA LEU A 113 2.80 -11.57 -1.43
C LEU A 113 2.85 -13.06 -1.75
N LYS A 114 3.11 -13.44 -3.01
CA LYS A 114 3.31 -14.85 -3.40
C LYS A 114 4.53 -15.47 -2.75
N LYS A 115 5.65 -14.73 -2.66
CA LYS A 115 6.84 -15.21 -1.95
C LYS A 115 6.55 -15.39 -0.47
N MET A 116 5.97 -14.37 0.17
CA MET A 116 5.57 -14.39 1.57
C MET A 116 4.60 -15.54 1.89
N ASN A 117 3.62 -15.78 1.02
CA ASN A 117 2.67 -16.87 1.19
C ASN A 117 3.30 -18.26 0.99
N ARG A 118 4.37 -18.39 0.21
CA ARG A 118 5.13 -19.64 0.12
C ARG A 118 5.89 -19.90 1.42
N GLU A 119 6.62 -18.90 1.91
CA GLU A 119 7.38 -19.00 3.16
C GLU A 119 6.46 -19.32 4.36
N PHE A 120 5.30 -18.66 4.48
CA PHE A 120 4.34 -18.96 5.56
C PHE A 120 3.50 -20.22 5.32
N GLY A 121 3.21 -20.57 4.06
CA GLY A 121 2.53 -21.81 3.73
C GLY A 121 3.36 -23.04 4.11
N ASP A 122 4.67 -22.98 3.89
CA ASP A 122 5.60 -24.05 4.29
C ASP A 122 5.71 -24.17 5.82
N VAL A 123 5.61 -23.06 6.56
CA VAL A 123 5.53 -23.10 8.03
C VAL A 123 4.27 -23.79 8.51
N ASN A 124 3.10 -23.55 7.91
CA ASN A 124 1.87 -24.24 8.30
C ASN A 124 1.97 -25.75 8.03
N ASN A 125 2.53 -26.15 6.88
CA ASN A 125 2.78 -27.56 6.59
C ASN A 125 3.77 -28.18 7.58
N LEU A 126 4.85 -27.46 7.93
CA LEU A 126 5.80 -27.90 8.95
C LEU A 126 5.14 -28.01 10.33
N MET A 127 4.25 -27.10 10.69
CA MET A 127 3.50 -27.18 11.96
C MET A 127 2.59 -28.40 12.00
N ASP A 128 1.90 -28.71 10.90
CA ASP A 128 1.10 -29.93 10.78
C ASP A 128 1.99 -31.19 10.87
N ASP A 129 3.15 -31.21 10.21
CA ASP A 129 4.12 -32.32 10.28
C ASP A 129 4.70 -32.50 11.69
N VAL A 130 5.03 -31.41 12.38
CA VAL A 130 5.52 -31.41 13.77
C VAL A 130 4.42 -31.90 14.72
N GLN A 131 3.18 -31.47 14.53
CA GLN A 131 2.05 -31.93 15.34
C GLN A 131 1.83 -33.43 15.15
N ASN A 132 1.83 -33.92 13.90
CA ASN A 132 1.75 -35.35 13.60
C ASN A 132 2.90 -36.14 14.23
N GLN A 133 4.11 -35.57 14.26
CA GLN A 133 5.28 -36.20 14.87
C GLN A 133 5.16 -36.25 16.41
N ILE A 134 4.62 -35.20 17.04
CA ILE A 134 4.32 -35.17 18.47
C ILE A 134 3.26 -36.22 18.80
N ASP A 135 2.19 -36.31 18.00
CA ASP A 135 1.12 -37.28 18.19
C ASP A 135 1.63 -38.72 18.05
N TYR A 136 2.51 -38.98 17.08
CA TYR A 136 3.18 -40.27 16.92
C TYR A 136 4.11 -40.60 18.09
N GLN A 137 4.85 -39.62 18.63
CA GLN A 137 5.64 -39.84 19.83
C GLN A 137 4.78 -40.14 21.06
N ASN A 138 3.66 -39.42 21.22
CA ASN A 138 2.71 -39.72 22.28
C ASN A 138 2.09 -41.12 22.12
N GLU A 139 1.83 -41.57 20.89
CA GLU A 139 1.38 -42.94 20.62
C GLU A 139 2.46 -43.97 21.01
N ILE A 140 3.72 -43.74 20.66
CA ILE A 140 4.85 -44.58 21.07
C ILE A 140 4.97 -44.60 22.60
N ASP A 141 4.94 -43.45 23.26
CA ASP A 141 5.03 -43.34 24.72
C ASP A 141 3.87 -44.05 25.40
N ASN A 142 2.65 -43.96 24.84
CA ASN A 142 1.49 -44.70 25.33
C ASN A 142 1.64 -46.21 25.14
N VAL A 143 2.13 -46.67 23.98
CA VAL A 143 2.37 -48.09 23.69
C VAL A 143 3.50 -48.65 24.54
N LEU A 144 4.58 -47.90 24.74
CA LEU A 144 5.70 -48.25 25.61
C LEU A 144 5.24 -48.27 27.07
N SER A 145 4.48 -47.28 27.54
CA SER A 145 3.91 -47.29 28.88
C SER A 145 2.98 -48.47 29.08
N THR A 146 2.11 -48.76 28.11
CA THR A 146 1.20 -49.92 28.17
C THR A 146 1.95 -51.25 28.09
N SER A 147 3.05 -51.33 27.32
CA SER A 147 3.89 -52.53 27.21
C SER A 147 4.80 -52.72 28.42
N ILE A 148 5.29 -51.65 29.03
CA ILE A 148 6.09 -51.67 30.26
C ILE A 148 5.20 -52.06 31.45
N VAL A 149 3.97 -51.55 31.52
CA VAL A 149 2.93 -52.02 32.45
C VAL A 149 2.54 -53.49 32.17
N GLY A 150 2.88 -54.04 31.00
CA GLY A 150 2.76 -55.47 30.69
C GLY A 150 3.95 -56.34 31.13
N ILE A 151 5.06 -55.74 31.58
CA ILE A 151 6.27 -56.41 32.06
C ILE A 151 6.34 -56.26 33.60
N ASN A 152 5.22 -56.48 34.28
CA ASN A 152 5.12 -56.34 35.73
C ASN A 152 5.62 -57.59 36.47
N ASN A 153 6.95 -57.76 36.53
CA ASN A 153 7.59 -58.56 37.58
C ASN A 153 8.54 -57.73 38.46
N TYR A 154 8.78 -56.45 38.13
CA TYR A 154 9.70 -55.58 38.88
C TYR A 154 9.00 -54.40 39.60
N GLU A 155 7.77 -54.02 39.23
CA GLU A 155 7.03 -52.94 39.90
C GLU A 155 6.81 -53.24 41.40
N ASP A 156 6.36 -54.44 41.74
CA ASP A 156 6.21 -54.88 43.14
C ASP A 156 7.54 -54.94 43.93
N GLU A 157 8.66 -55.04 43.23
CA GLU A 157 10.01 -55.12 43.82
C GLU A 157 10.59 -53.71 44.01
N VAL A 158 10.36 -52.83 43.04
CA VAL A 158 10.70 -51.40 43.08
C VAL A 158 9.86 -50.68 44.13
N ASP A 159 8.56 -50.95 44.24
CA ASP A 159 7.69 -50.36 45.28
C ASP A 159 8.18 -50.72 46.70
N LYS A 160 8.62 -51.96 46.91
CA LYS A 160 9.22 -52.39 48.19
C LYS A 160 10.57 -51.73 48.46
N GLU A 161 11.41 -51.58 47.44
CA GLU A 161 12.70 -50.90 47.57
C GLU A 161 12.50 -49.40 47.85
N LEU A 162 11.47 -48.79 47.26
CA LEU A 162 11.06 -47.41 47.53
C LEU A 162 10.52 -47.25 48.96
N GLU A 163 9.66 -48.16 49.42
CA GLU A 163 9.14 -48.17 50.79
C GLU A 163 10.27 -48.36 51.81
N HIS A 164 11.24 -49.24 51.50
CA HIS A 164 12.44 -49.43 52.32
C HIS A 164 13.31 -48.17 52.38
N LEU A 165 13.53 -47.49 51.24
CA LEU A 165 14.25 -46.22 51.18
C LEU A 165 13.51 -45.09 51.89
N GLU A 166 12.18 -45.03 51.82
CA GLU A 166 11.36 -44.08 52.58
C GLU A 166 11.48 -44.32 54.09
N GLN A 167 11.55 -45.59 54.50
CA GLN A 167 11.73 -45.99 55.89
C GLN A 167 13.15 -45.69 56.41
N GLU A 168 14.17 -45.77 55.56
CA GLU A 168 15.55 -45.35 55.87
C GLU A 168 15.72 -43.82 55.92
N VAL A 169 15.04 -43.08 55.03
CA VAL A 169 15.12 -41.61 54.98
C VAL A 169 14.26 -40.95 56.06
N ASN A 170 13.18 -41.59 56.51
CA ASN A 170 12.26 -41.01 57.49
C ASN A 170 11.78 -42.02 58.56
N PRO A 171 12.60 -42.36 59.58
CA PRO A 171 12.25 -43.36 60.59
C PRO A 171 11.17 -42.91 61.61
N SER A 172 10.54 -41.74 61.41
CA SER A 172 9.70 -41.09 62.43
C SER A 172 8.25 -40.81 62.01
N ALA A 173 7.69 -41.57 61.07
CA ALA A 173 6.27 -41.44 60.69
C ALA A 173 5.29 -42.33 61.50
N LYS A 174 5.77 -43.07 62.52
CA LYS A 174 4.93 -43.95 63.35
C LYS A 174 4.99 -43.67 64.86
N GLU A 175 5.15 -42.42 65.29
CA GLU A 175 4.76 -42.02 66.66
C GLU A 175 4.80 -40.50 66.82
N VAL A 176 3.68 -39.79 66.63
CA VAL A 176 3.27 -38.66 67.50
C VAL A 176 1.74 -38.50 67.37
N GLU A 177 1.04 -39.18 68.25
CA GLU A 177 -0.25 -38.70 68.74
C GLU A 177 0.04 -37.54 69.73
N ARG A 178 -0.71 -36.43 69.62
CA ARG A 178 -0.99 -35.34 70.60
C ARG A 178 -0.43 -33.94 70.26
N LEU A 179 -1.39 -33.07 69.95
CA LEU A 179 -1.33 -31.60 69.92
C LEU A 179 -0.88 -31.00 71.27
N PRO A 180 -0.45 -29.71 71.31
CA PRO A 180 -1.43 -28.68 71.68
C PRO A 180 -1.35 -27.37 70.88
N SER A 181 -2.51 -26.74 70.72
CA SER A 181 -2.74 -25.40 70.18
C SER A 181 -2.29 -24.30 71.14
N ILE A 182 -1.72 -23.20 70.62
CA ILE A 182 -1.78 -21.88 71.27
C ILE A 182 -2.10 -20.81 70.23
N VAL A 183 -3.14 -20.05 70.56
CA VAL A 183 -3.84 -19.02 69.78
C VAL A 183 -3.27 -17.63 70.07
N ASN A 184 -3.30 -16.75 69.04
CA ASN A 184 -3.29 -15.28 69.04
C ASN A 184 -2.13 -14.53 69.72
N VAL A 185 -1.53 -13.54 69.03
CA VAL A 185 -2.04 -12.15 69.01
C VAL A 185 -1.29 -11.29 67.99
N ALA A 186 -2.07 -10.46 67.30
CA ALA A 186 -1.64 -9.36 66.46
C ALA A 186 -1.02 -8.20 67.26
N ASN A 187 0.07 -7.64 66.73
CA ASN A 187 0.50 -6.22 66.73
C ASN A 187 2.00 -6.23 66.35
N LEU A 188 2.50 -5.37 65.46
CA LEU A 188 2.63 -3.93 65.69
C LEU A 188 2.64 -3.16 64.38
N LYS A 189 2.00 -1.99 64.44
CA LYS A 189 1.88 -0.96 63.42
C LYS A 189 3.19 -0.18 63.20
N GLU A 190 3.13 0.64 62.15
CA GLU A 190 3.80 1.93 61.94
C GLU A 190 5.23 1.93 61.36
N ASN A 191 5.34 2.40 60.11
CA ASN A 191 5.83 3.77 59.80
C ASN A 191 5.62 4.08 58.30
N ASN A 192 4.70 4.99 58.00
CA ASN A 192 4.92 6.36 57.48
C ASN A 192 5.05 6.44 55.95
N ASN A 193 3.97 6.80 55.23
CA ASN A 193 3.50 8.17 54.91
C ASN A 193 4.37 8.86 53.83
N ILE A 194 3.78 9.16 52.68
CA ILE A 194 3.76 10.47 51.98
C ILE A 194 2.71 10.38 50.84
N GLU A 195 1.56 11.04 51.09
CA GLU A 195 0.78 11.92 50.18
C GLU A 195 0.48 11.38 48.77
N GLU A 196 -0.73 10.93 48.42
CA GLU A 196 -2.04 11.58 48.58
C GLU A 196 -2.05 13.06 48.14
N LYS A 197 -1.78 13.27 46.86
CA LYS A 197 -2.35 14.37 46.07
C LYS A 197 -2.68 13.87 44.67
N LEU A 198 -3.90 13.41 44.44
CA LEU A 198 -4.44 13.35 43.07
C LEU A 198 -5.97 13.23 42.92
N ASN A 199 -6.77 13.33 43.98
CA ASN A 199 -8.22 13.31 43.84
C ASN A 199 -8.88 14.48 44.55
N GLU A 200 -9.06 15.58 43.83
CA GLU A 200 -10.18 16.51 43.96
C GLU A 200 -10.11 17.57 42.84
N MET A 201 -10.82 17.34 41.71
CA MET A 201 -11.54 18.34 40.89
C MET A 201 -12.12 17.68 39.60
N PRO A 202 -13.22 18.21 39.05
CA PRO A 202 -14.48 17.47 38.93
C PRO A 202 -14.79 16.83 37.56
N ASP A 203 -15.72 15.87 37.62
CA ASP A 203 -16.41 15.20 36.53
C ASP A 203 -17.15 16.17 35.58
N SER A 204 -16.63 16.31 34.36
CA SER A 204 -17.44 16.68 33.20
C SER A 204 -16.85 16.05 31.93
N LYS A 205 -17.37 14.86 31.63
CA LYS A 205 -17.47 14.19 30.32
C LYS A 205 -16.19 14.06 29.48
N ARG A 206 -15.34 13.11 29.85
CA ARG A 206 -14.63 12.26 28.86
C ARG A 206 -15.47 11.02 28.57
N GLU A 207 -16.60 11.20 27.89
CA GLU A 207 -17.29 10.07 27.29
C GLU A 207 -16.55 9.64 26.01
N LYS A 208 -16.11 8.38 26.00
CA LYS A 208 -15.76 7.53 24.84
C LYS A 208 -14.33 7.54 24.31
N ILE A 209 -13.36 7.21 25.16
CA ILE A 209 -12.22 6.31 24.85
C ILE A 209 -11.87 5.66 26.21
N ALA A 210 -12.27 4.43 26.55
CA ALA A 210 -11.73 3.21 25.99
C ALA A 210 -12.76 2.07 26.11
N ILE A 211 -13.24 1.61 24.95
CA ILE A 211 -13.39 0.18 24.70
C ILE A 211 -11.94 -0.28 24.47
N LEU A 212 -11.34 -0.98 25.45
CA LEU A 212 -10.15 -1.83 25.33
C LEU A 212 -9.68 -2.22 26.74
N ASP A 213 -10.47 -3.06 27.42
CA ASP A 213 -9.99 -4.33 27.97
C ASP A 213 -11.18 -5.08 28.58
N SER A 214 -11.34 -6.34 28.18
CA SER A 214 -12.47 -7.27 28.42
C SER A 214 -13.57 -7.28 27.37
#